data_AF-A0AAD9QDC9-F1
#
_entry.id   AF-A0AAD9QDC9-F1
#
_cell.length_a   1.000
_cell.length_b   1.000
_cell.length_c   1.000
_cell.angle_alpha   90.00
_cell.angle_beta   90.00
_cell.angle_gamma   90.00
#
_symmetry.space_group_name_H-M   'P 1'
#
loop_
_entity.id
_entity.type
_entity.pdbx_description
1 polymer ?
#
loop_
_entity_poly.entity_id
_entity_poly.type
_entity_poly.pdbx_seq_one_letter_code
_entity_poly.pdbx_strand_id
1 'polypeptide(L)'
;MSSQTFITLTDKLRRSYASVLIHLSRNLTINQQGELRFYWTELITEDDSGALGIFRSLENAGKISWEDVSFLKEGLLAVLREDLCKTLTLFEIKRDLIILLDLYARKKCGEDCGHAFNSVGKVADILVILTTHIAGEHDKTYDAGIAVESLVKSTKSLRKVLIAFEEVVVRELMDPWSRLTLLIMIAGEIVAVALTKNDDHFKTEALKLCFNGAQELSSRMINLGNWETFCDHVEEQYHRVYGENGSSDEASLVGKTITEVVHKLKETRFFL
;
A
#
# COMPACT_ATOMS: atom_id res chain seq x y z
N MET A 1 -23.24 6.41 2.82
CA MET A 1 -22.28 7.15 3.67
C MET A 1 -20.81 6.73 3.47
N SER A 2 -20.52 5.61 2.79
CA SER A 2 -19.17 5.24 2.29
C SER A 2 -18.51 6.33 1.39
N SER A 3 -19.33 7.13 0.69
CA SER A 3 -18.88 8.14 -0.26
C SER A 3 -18.02 9.28 0.33
N GLN A 4 -18.25 9.71 1.59
CA GLN A 4 -17.53 10.85 2.15
C GLN A 4 -16.07 10.52 2.52
N THR A 5 -15.82 9.30 3.01
CA THR A 5 -14.46 8.82 3.31
C THR A 5 -13.67 8.60 2.02
N PHE A 6 -14.30 8.06 0.98
CA PHE A 6 -13.69 7.86 -0.33
C PHE A 6 -13.28 9.19 -1.01
N ILE A 7 -14.15 10.21 -0.93
CA ILE A 7 -13.84 11.58 -1.40
C ILE A 7 -12.63 12.13 -0.64
N THR A 8 -12.59 11.95 0.68
CA THR A 8 -11.51 12.46 1.53
C THR A 8 -10.16 11.78 1.25
N LEU A 9 -10.17 10.47 0.98
CA LEU A 9 -8.97 9.71 0.58
C LEU A 9 -8.44 10.22 -0.77
N THR A 10 -9.31 10.26 -1.77
CA THR A 10 -8.96 10.69 -3.14
C THR A 10 -8.38 12.11 -3.16
N ASP A 11 -8.98 13.04 -2.43
CA ASP A 11 -8.48 14.42 -2.34
C ASP A 11 -7.10 14.52 -1.69
N LYS A 12 -6.82 13.69 -0.69
CA LYS A 12 -5.47 13.62 -0.09
C LYS A 12 -4.46 13.03 -1.07
N LEU A 13 -4.80 11.97 -1.80
CA LEU A 13 -3.91 11.37 -2.81
C LEU A 13 -3.60 12.35 -3.95
N ARG A 14 -4.60 13.09 -4.44
CA ARG A 14 -4.41 14.16 -5.43
C ARG A 14 -3.49 15.27 -4.93
N ARG A 15 -3.62 15.69 -3.66
CA ARG A 15 -2.69 16.67 -3.06
C ARG A 15 -1.28 16.11 -2.93
N SER A 16 -1.11 14.84 -2.57
CA SER A 16 0.19 14.17 -2.53
C SER A 16 0.82 14.13 -3.92
N TYR A 17 0.06 13.79 -4.96
CA TYR A 17 0.49 13.84 -6.35
C TYR A 17 0.94 15.24 -6.78
N ALA A 18 0.14 16.27 -6.51
CA ALA A 18 0.50 17.65 -6.82
C ALA A 18 1.80 18.08 -6.12
N SER A 19 2.01 17.65 -4.87
CA SER A 19 3.27 17.88 -4.15
C SER A 19 4.47 17.21 -4.84
N VAL A 20 4.29 16.02 -5.42
CA VAL A 20 5.33 15.33 -6.19
C VAL A 20 5.64 16.10 -7.46
N LEU A 21 4.64 16.54 -8.22
CA LEU A 21 4.85 17.37 -9.42
C LEU A 21 5.62 18.66 -9.12
N ILE A 22 5.31 19.33 -8.00
CA ILE A 22 6.06 20.52 -7.55
C ILE A 22 7.51 20.16 -7.20
N HIS A 23 7.75 19.01 -6.58
CA HIS A 23 9.10 18.55 -6.30
C HIS A 23 9.87 18.28 -7.60
N LEU A 24 9.28 17.58 -8.56
CA LEU A 24 9.88 17.33 -9.87
C LEU A 24 10.21 18.64 -10.60
N SER A 25 9.26 19.58 -10.62
CA SER A 25 9.45 20.86 -11.32
C SER A 25 10.61 21.68 -10.77
N ARG A 26 10.83 21.63 -9.45
CA ARG A 26 11.94 22.34 -8.77
C ARG A 26 13.29 21.70 -9.05
N ASN A 27 13.32 20.43 -9.42
CA ASN A 27 14.55 19.69 -9.64
C ASN A 27 14.92 19.55 -11.12
N LEU A 28 14.03 19.89 -12.06
CA LEU A 28 14.33 19.90 -13.50
C LEU A 28 15.01 21.21 -13.94
N THR A 29 16.14 21.09 -14.65
CA THR A 29 16.82 22.26 -15.23
C THR A 29 16.07 22.81 -16.44
N ILE A 30 16.37 24.05 -16.85
CA ILE A 30 15.77 24.66 -18.05
C ILE A 30 16.07 23.82 -19.30
N ASN A 31 17.29 23.28 -19.43
CA ASN A 31 17.65 22.42 -20.55
C ASN A 31 16.82 21.14 -20.57
N GLN A 32 16.69 20.46 -19.43
CA GLN A 32 15.85 19.25 -19.30
C GLN A 32 14.38 19.56 -19.59
N GLN A 33 13.88 20.72 -19.20
CA GLN A 33 12.53 21.16 -19.56
C GLN A 33 12.38 21.35 -21.07
N GLY A 34 13.40 21.88 -21.75
CA GLY A 34 13.44 21.98 -23.21
C GLY A 34 13.47 20.62 -23.90
N GLU A 35 14.26 19.68 -23.39
CA GLU A 35 14.32 18.30 -23.89
C GLU A 35 12.97 17.59 -23.71
N LEU A 36 12.33 17.72 -22.55
CA LEU A 36 10.98 17.18 -22.32
C LEU A 36 9.94 17.81 -23.24
N ARG A 37 10.04 19.12 -23.53
CA ARG A 37 9.18 19.77 -24.52
C ARG A 37 9.33 19.15 -25.90
N PHE A 38 10.57 18.93 -26.31
CA PHE A 38 10.85 18.29 -27.57
C PHE A 38 10.33 16.83 -27.59
N TYR A 39 10.54 16.08 -26.51
CA TYR A 39 10.07 14.71 -26.37
C TYR A 39 8.54 14.58 -26.48
N TRP A 40 7.79 15.58 -25.99
CA TRP A 40 6.32 15.63 -26.03
C TRP A 40 5.76 16.73 -26.92
N THR A 41 6.43 17.05 -28.03
CA THR A 41 6.12 18.22 -28.90
C THR A 41 4.65 18.35 -29.29
N GLU A 42 3.93 17.23 -29.52
CA GLU A 42 2.51 17.25 -29.92
C GLU A 42 1.52 17.38 -28.76
N LEU A 43 1.98 17.26 -27.51
CA LEU A 43 1.14 17.24 -26.31
C LEU A 43 1.23 18.52 -25.50
N ILE A 44 2.24 19.36 -25.74
CA ILE A 44 2.50 20.56 -24.94
C ILE A 44 2.07 21.79 -25.71
N THR A 45 1.19 22.59 -25.12
CA THR A 45 0.78 23.88 -25.69
C THR A 45 1.84 24.96 -25.45
N GLU A 46 2.03 25.88 -26.40
CA GLU A 46 3.06 26.94 -26.33
C GLU A 46 2.91 27.88 -25.13
N ASP A 47 1.70 28.05 -24.60
CA ASP A 47 1.39 28.97 -23.49
C ASP A 47 1.85 28.45 -22.11
N ASP A 48 2.20 27.18 -22.00
CA ASP A 48 2.56 26.55 -20.73
C ASP A 48 4.05 26.72 -20.45
N SER A 49 4.48 27.79 -19.76
CA SER A 49 5.90 28.00 -19.41
C SER A 49 6.37 27.15 -18.22
N GLY A 50 7.61 26.64 -18.30
CA GLY A 50 8.25 25.84 -17.26
C GLY A 50 7.77 24.38 -17.13
N ALA A 51 8.36 23.63 -16.19
CA ALA A 51 8.03 22.21 -15.95
C ALA A 51 6.58 21.98 -15.52
N LEU A 52 6.00 22.87 -14.70
CA LEU A 52 4.60 22.74 -14.27
C LEU A 52 3.61 22.90 -15.43
N GLY A 53 3.92 23.77 -16.39
CA GLY A 53 3.14 23.88 -17.62
C GLY A 53 3.17 22.58 -18.43
N ILE A 54 4.36 21.96 -18.58
CA ILE A 54 4.49 20.64 -19.23
C ILE A 54 3.59 19.60 -18.54
N PHE A 55 3.66 19.49 -17.20
CA PHE A 55 2.86 18.51 -16.47
C PHE A 55 1.36 18.77 -16.62
N ARG A 56 0.93 20.02 -16.59
CA ARG A 56 -0.48 20.39 -16.79
C ARG A 56 -0.97 20.04 -18.20
N SER A 57 -0.18 20.32 -19.23
CA SER A 57 -0.46 19.89 -20.60
C SER A 57 -0.65 18.37 -20.69
N LEU A 58 0.21 17.58 -20.04
CA LEU A 58 0.09 16.12 -19.98
C LEU A 58 -1.15 15.65 -19.22
N GLU A 59 -1.51 16.29 -18.11
CA GLU A 59 -2.76 16.01 -17.37
C GLU A 59 -3.99 16.29 -18.25
N ASN A 60 -4.02 17.44 -18.93
CA ASN A 60 -5.11 17.83 -19.82
C ASN A 60 -5.26 16.87 -21.01
N ALA A 61 -4.14 16.33 -21.51
CA ALA A 61 -4.12 15.32 -22.54
C ALA A 61 -4.48 13.91 -22.03
N GLY A 62 -4.75 13.73 -20.73
CA GLY A 62 -5.05 12.45 -20.11
C GLY A 62 -3.88 11.46 -20.12
N LYS A 63 -2.65 11.97 -20.28
CA LYS A 63 -1.43 11.15 -20.36
C LYS A 63 -0.82 10.83 -19.01
N ILE A 64 -1.08 11.69 -18.03
CA ILE A 64 -0.67 11.48 -16.65
C ILE A 64 -1.83 11.83 -15.73
N SER A 65 -1.85 11.21 -14.56
CA SER A 65 -2.78 11.54 -13.48
C SER A 65 -2.17 11.11 -12.14
N TRP A 66 -2.90 11.34 -11.05
CA TRP A 66 -2.51 10.77 -9.75
C TRP A 66 -2.59 9.23 -9.74
N GLU A 67 -3.38 8.62 -10.65
CA GLU A 67 -3.53 7.17 -10.80
C GLU A 67 -2.48 6.55 -11.71
N ASP A 68 -1.96 7.30 -12.69
CA ASP A 68 -0.95 6.79 -13.63
C ASP A 68 0.11 7.85 -13.93
N VAL A 69 1.35 7.54 -13.55
CA VAL A 69 2.53 8.39 -13.77
C VAL A 69 3.54 7.73 -14.71
N SER A 70 3.16 6.65 -15.39
CA SER A 70 4.04 5.86 -16.25
C SER A 70 4.61 6.68 -17.40
N PHE A 71 3.74 7.43 -18.09
CA PHE A 71 4.17 8.31 -19.18
C PHE A 71 5.13 9.41 -18.72
N LEU A 72 4.97 9.89 -17.48
CA LEU A 72 5.90 10.87 -16.89
C LEU A 72 7.27 10.24 -16.60
N LYS A 73 7.30 9.00 -16.10
CA LYS A 73 8.55 8.24 -15.88
C LYS A 73 9.32 8.04 -17.18
N GLU A 74 8.64 7.71 -18.28
CA GLU A 74 9.25 7.55 -19.61
C GLU A 74 10.00 8.82 -20.05
N GLY A 75 9.35 9.99 -19.96
CA GLY A 75 9.99 11.26 -20.30
C GLY A 75 11.16 11.60 -19.38
N LEU A 76 11.03 11.37 -18.06
CA LEU A 76 12.13 11.60 -17.11
C LEU A 76 13.35 10.72 -17.42
N LEU A 77 13.13 9.46 -17.82
CA LEU A 77 14.21 8.57 -18.25
C LEU A 77 14.84 9.06 -19.56
N ALA A 78 14.05 9.58 -20.51
CA ALA A 78 14.55 10.14 -21.76
C ALA A 78 15.51 11.33 -21.55
N VAL A 79 15.33 12.10 -20.47
CA VAL A 79 16.22 13.20 -20.07
C VAL A 79 17.21 12.82 -18.95
N LEU A 80 17.43 11.51 -18.77
CA LEU A 80 18.42 10.93 -17.85
C LEU A 80 18.21 11.31 -16.37
N ARG A 81 16.94 11.44 -15.94
CA ARG A 81 16.54 11.74 -14.56
C ARG A 81 15.96 10.52 -13.84
N GLU A 82 16.81 9.50 -13.69
CA GLU A 82 16.50 8.28 -12.93
C GLU A 82 16.14 8.56 -11.46
N ASP A 83 16.74 9.57 -10.84
CA ASP A 83 16.45 10.00 -9.47
C ASP A 83 15.01 10.51 -9.32
N LEU A 84 14.51 11.23 -10.32
CA LEU A 84 13.12 11.70 -10.37
C LEU A 84 12.15 10.57 -10.72
N CYS A 85 12.57 9.63 -11.57
CA CYS A 85 11.83 8.40 -11.84
C CYS A 85 11.64 7.58 -10.54
N LYS A 86 12.69 7.38 -9.76
CA LYS A 86 12.62 6.74 -8.42
C LYS A 86 11.66 7.46 -7.47
N THR A 87 11.59 8.79 -7.56
CA THR A 87 10.64 9.60 -6.77
C THR A 87 9.19 9.29 -7.15
N LEU A 88 8.90 9.13 -8.45
CA LEU A 88 7.59 8.70 -8.92
C LEU A 88 7.26 7.27 -8.55
N THR A 89 8.21 6.34 -8.66
CA THR A 89 8.02 4.94 -8.22
C THR A 89 7.68 4.87 -6.73
N LEU A 90 8.36 5.67 -5.89
CA LEU A 90 8.04 5.73 -4.46
C LEU A 90 6.64 6.33 -4.21
N PHE A 91 6.21 7.28 -5.04
CA PHE A 91 4.85 7.82 -4.97
C PHE A 91 3.80 6.76 -5.32
N GLU A 92 3.98 5.99 -6.41
CA GLU A 92 3.09 4.90 -6.82
C GLU A 92 2.96 3.85 -5.71
N ILE A 93 4.09 3.36 -5.20
CA ILE A 93 4.13 2.42 -4.08
C ILE A 93 3.34 2.95 -2.88
N LYS A 94 3.57 4.21 -2.49
CA LYS A 94 2.86 4.81 -1.35
C LYS A 94 1.37 4.92 -1.61
N ARG A 95 0.97 5.42 -2.78
CA ARG A 95 -0.43 5.55 -3.18
C ARG A 95 -1.13 4.20 -3.12
N ASP A 96 -0.54 3.17 -3.72
CA ASP A 96 -1.14 1.85 -3.82
C ASP A 96 -1.20 1.14 -2.46
N LEU A 97 -0.19 1.33 -1.59
CA LEU A 97 -0.25 0.88 -0.20
C LEU A 97 -1.34 1.59 0.62
N ILE A 98 -1.55 2.90 0.45
CA ILE A 98 -2.63 3.62 1.15
C ILE A 98 -3.99 3.03 0.74
N ILE A 99 -4.20 2.85 -0.57
CA ILE A 99 -5.44 2.29 -1.12
C ILE A 99 -5.62 0.85 -0.64
N LEU A 100 -4.55 0.05 -0.63
CA LEU A 100 -4.57 -1.33 -0.15
C LEU A 100 -5.02 -1.41 1.32
N LEU A 101 -4.40 -0.62 2.20
CA LEU A 101 -4.71 -0.63 3.63
C LEU A 101 -6.16 -0.21 3.90
N ASP A 102 -6.65 0.80 3.18
CA ASP A 102 -8.03 1.27 3.28
C ASP A 102 -9.03 0.22 2.77
N LEU A 103 -8.77 -0.38 1.59
CA LEU A 103 -9.61 -1.44 1.03
C LEU A 103 -9.62 -2.70 1.90
N TYR A 104 -8.45 -3.15 2.35
CA TYR A 104 -8.31 -4.29 3.24
C TYR A 104 -9.18 -4.11 4.49
N ALA A 105 -9.04 -2.95 5.14
CA ALA A 105 -9.73 -2.68 6.40
C ALA A 105 -11.25 -2.58 6.22
N ARG A 106 -11.73 -1.92 5.17
CA ARG A 106 -13.17 -1.85 4.86
C ARG A 106 -13.76 -3.21 4.52
N LYS A 107 -13.05 -4.01 3.70
CA LYS A 107 -13.45 -5.40 3.38
C LYS A 107 -13.51 -6.27 4.63
N LYS A 108 -12.55 -6.12 5.55
CA LYS A 108 -12.57 -6.80 6.87
C LYS A 108 -13.77 -6.43 7.72
N CYS A 109 -14.23 -5.17 7.64
CA CYS A 109 -15.44 -4.72 8.31
C CYS A 109 -16.74 -5.12 7.60
N GLY A 110 -16.67 -5.88 6.50
CA GLY A 110 -17.83 -6.34 5.73
C GLY A 110 -18.44 -5.28 4.82
N GLU A 111 -17.71 -4.20 4.51
CA GLU A 111 -18.16 -3.21 3.55
C GLU A 111 -18.00 -3.70 2.10
N ASP A 112 -19.05 -3.55 1.29
CA ASP A 112 -18.94 -3.72 -0.16
C ASP A 112 -18.18 -2.52 -0.75
N CYS A 113 -16.95 -2.78 -1.17
CA CYS A 113 -16.02 -1.77 -1.65
C CYS A 113 -16.02 -1.63 -3.18
N GLY A 114 -16.83 -2.42 -3.91
CA GLY A 114 -16.76 -2.53 -5.35
C GLY A 114 -15.38 -2.96 -5.88
N HIS A 115 -15.19 -2.87 -7.20
CA HIS A 115 -13.94 -3.24 -7.89
C HIS A 115 -13.00 -2.04 -8.11
N ALA A 116 -12.97 -1.06 -7.19
CA ALA A 116 -12.08 0.08 -7.35
C ALA A 116 -10.61 -0.38 -7.32
N PHE A 117 -9.85 0.02 -8.35
CA PHE A 117 -8.42 -0.27 -8.55
C PHE A 117 -8.11 -1.76 -8.83
N ASN A 118 -8.13 -2.18 -10.11
CA ASN A 118 -8.08 -3.60 -10.51
C ASN A 118 -6.98 -4.44 -9.82
N SER A 119 -5.72 -3.98 -9.74
CA SER A 119 -4.64 -4.73 -9.08
C SER A 119 -4.70 -4.61 -7.55
N VAL A 120 -4.89 -3.41 -7.01
CA VAL A 120 -4.93 -3.17 -5.55
C VAL A 120 -6.11 -3.87 -4.90
N GLY A 121 -7.29 -3.84 -5.54
CA GLY A 121 -8.49 -4.51 -5.08
C GLY A 121 -8.33 -6.03 -5.01
N LYS A 122 -7.70 -6.63 -6.03
CA LYS A 122 -7.39 -8.07 -6.08
C LYS A 122 -6.41 -8.47 -4.98
N VAL A 123 -5.34 -7.71 -4.78
CA VAL A 123 -4.39 -7.95 -3.67
C VAL A 123 -5.12 -7.83 -2.32
N ALA A 124 -5.97 -6.82 -2.14
CA ALA A 124 -6.77 -6.68 -0.92
C ALA A 124 -7.66 -7.91 -0.68
N ASP A 125 -8.32 -8.43 -1.71
CA ASP A 125 -9.13 -9.66 -1.59
C ASP A 125 -8.29 -10.86 -1.16
N ILE A 126 -7.16 -11.08 -1.81
CA ILE A 126 -6.24 -12.18 -1.46
C ILE A 126 -5.80 -12.07 0.00
N LEU A 127 -5.38 -10.88 0.44
CA LEU A 127 -4.90 -10.68 1.81
C LEU A 127 -6.02 -10.88 2.85
N VAL A 128 -7.24 -10.45 2.55
CA VAL A 128 -8.41 -10.69 3.43
C VAL A 128 -8.78 -12.17 3.47
N ILE A 129 -8.74 -12.88 2.34
CA ILE A 129 -8.97 -14.33 2.29
C ILE A 129 -7.93 -15.04 3.15
N LEU A 130 -6.65 -14.70 3.00
CA LEU A 130 -5.57 -15.27 3.80
C LEU A 130 -5.84 -15.07 5.29
N THR A 131 -6.17 -13.86 5.75
CA THR A 131 -6.42 -13.62 7.17
C THR A 131 -7.75 -14.13 7.70
N THR A 132 -8.75 -14.41 6.86
CA THR A 132 -10.05 -14.96 7.29
C THR A 132 -10.08 -16.48 7.26
N HIS A 133 -9.44 -17.13 6.29
CA HIS A 133 -9.30 -18.59 6.25
C HIS A 133 -8.30 -19.13 7.28
N ILE A 134 -7.34 -18.31 7.74
CA ILE A 134 -6.50 -18.60 8.91
C ILE A 134 -7.35 -18.83 10.18
N ALA A 135 -8.56 -18.27 10.25
CA ALA A 135 -9.49 -18.41 11.37
C ALA A 135 -10.56 -19.51 11.18
N GLY A 136 -10.27 -20.53 10.35
CA GLY A 136 -11.20 -21.55 9.85
C GLY A 136 -12.34 -22.01 10.79
N GLU A 137 -13.46 -22.41 10.16
CA GLU A 137 -14.83 -22.71 10.63
C GLU A 137 -15.03 -23.50 11.94
N HIS A 138 -13.97 -23.98 12.58
CA HIS A 138 -14.05 -24.74 13.83
C HIS A 138 -13.46 -24.04 15.05
N ASP A 139 -12.76 -22.90 14.91
CA ASP A 139 -12.19 -22.23 16.08
C ASP A 139 -12.16 -20.69 15.96
N LYS A 140 -13.27 -20.04 16.40
CA LYS A 140 -13.40 -18.57 16.50
C LYS A 140 -12.45 -17.91 17.52
N THR A 141 -11.53 -18.67 18.08
CA THR A 141 -10.65 -18.27 19.20
C THR A 141 -9.38 -17.54 18.72
N TYR A 142 -9.12 -17.53 17.41
CA TYR A 142 -7.88 -17.01 16.82
C TYR A 142 -8.12 -15.97 15.71
N ASP A 143 -8.79 -14.88 16.08
CA ASP A 143 -8.93 -13.70 15.22
C ASP A 143 -7.69 -12.79 15.37
N ALA A 144 -6.93 -12.63 14.27
CA ALA A 144 -5.78 -11.72 14.22
C ALA A 144 -6.17 -10.28 14.58
N GLY A 145 -7.40 -9.87 14.24
CA GLY A 145 -7.98 -8.58 14.62
C GLY A 145 -8.13 -8.43 16.13
N ILE A 146 -8.51 -9.50 16.85
CA ILE A 146 -8.61 -9.49 18.33
C ILE A 146 -7.22 -9.36 18.98
N ALA A 147 -6.23 -10.09 18.46
CA ALA A 147 -4.85 -10.01 18.96
C ALA A 147 -4.25 -8.61 18.73
N VAL A 148 -4.45 -8.06 17.53
CA VAL A 148 -4.01 -6.70 17.17
C VAL A 148 -4.76 -5.64 17.98
N GLU A 149 -6.07 -5.79 18.20
CA GLU A 149 -6.85 -4.87 19.02
C GLU A 149 -6.31 -4.77 20.46
N SER A 150 -5.95 -5.91 21.06
CA SER A 150 -5.31 -5.94 22.38
C SER A 150 -3.98 -5.15 22.41
N LEU A 151 -3.16 -5.30 21.36
CA LEU A 151 -1.86 -4.62 21.24
C LEU A 151 -1.98 -3.12 20.96
N VAL A 152 -2.96 -2.71 20.15
CA VAL A 152 -3.26 -1.30 19.87
C VAL A 152 -3.76 -0.58 21.13
N LYS A 153 -4.59 -1.25 21.94
CA LYS A 153 -5.09 -0.72 23.23
C LYS A 153 -3.95 -0.47 24.23
N SER A 154 -2.90 -1.30 24.24
CA SER A 154 -1.79 -1.17 25.19
C SER A 154 -0.74 -0.13 24.77
N THR A 155 -0.49 0.05 23.47
CA THR A 155 0.63 0.90 22.98
C THR A 155 0.25 2.28 22.45
N LYS A 156 -1.01 2.50 22.05
CA LYS A 156 -1.51 3.74 21.41
C LYS A 156 -0.66 4.25 20.21
N SER A 157 0.19 3.42 19.60
CA SER A 157 1.14 3.86 18.56
C SER A 157 1.38 2.79 17.49
N LEU A 158 0.86 3.03 16.28
CA LEU A 158 1.03 2.16 15.10
C LEU A 158 2.50 1.83 14.82
N ARG A 159 3.37 2.84 14.85
CA ARG A 159 4.80 2.66 14.58
C ARG A 159 5.47 1.69 15.56
N LYS A 160 5.14 1.81 16.86
CA LYS A 160 5.68 0.90 17.89
C LYS A 160 5.20 -0.52 17.69
N VAL A 161 3.92 -0.69 17.32
CA VAL A 161 3.36 -2.00 16.99
C VAL A 161 4.11 -2.58 15.79
N LEU A 162 4.22 -1.86 14.67
CA LEU A 162 4.94 -2.36 13.48
C LEU A 162 6.40 -2.73 13.78
N ILE A 163 7.12 -1.94 14.57
CA ILE A 163 8.51 -2.27 14.98
C ILE A 163 8.56 -3.56 15.81
N ALA A 164 7.65 -3.73 16.77
CA ALA A 164 7.61 -4.93 17.60
C ALA A 164 7.29 -6.19 16.78
N PHE A 165 6.38 -6.07 15.80
CA PHE A 165 6.10 -7.14 14.85
C PHE A 165 7.28 -7.42 13.93
N GLU A 166 8.01 -6.40 13.48
CA GLU A 166 9.16 -6.56 12.58
C GLU A 166 10.26 -7.42 13.19
N GLU A 167 10.58 -7.26 14.48
CA GLU A 167 11.59 -8.09 15.14
C GLU A 167 11.25 -9.58 15.11
N VAL A 168 9.97 -9.93 15.21
CA VAL A 168 9.50 -11.31 15.16
C VAL A 168 9.41 -11.80 13.71
N VAL A 169 8.85 -10.99 12.81
CA VAL A 169 8.71 -11.33 11.38
C VAL A 169 10.07 -11.58 10.72
N VAL A 170 11.09 -10.77 11.04
CA VAL A 170 12.45 -10.94 10.52
C VAL A 170 13.09 -12.25 10.98
N ARG A 171 12.78 -12.71 12.20
CA ARG A 171 13.31 -13.97 12.74
C ARG A 171 12.65 -15.20 12.13
N GLU A 172 11.36 -15.12 11.83
CA GLU A 172 10.54 -16.27 11.48
C GLU A 172 10.43 -16.51 9.97
N LEU A 173 10.46 -15.46 9.17
CA LEU A 173 10.38 -15.56 7.71
C LEU A 173 11.76 -15.27 7.11
N MET A 174 12.20 -16.03 6.12
CA MET A 174 13.46 -15.77 5.41
C MET A 174 13.25 -14.92 4.16
N ASP A 175 12.12 -15.08 3.48
CA ASP A 175 11.80 -14.36 2.25
C ASP A 175 11.39 -12.89 2.54
N PRO A 176 12.09 -11.88 1.96
CA PRO A 176 11.79 -10.48 2.22
C PRO A 176 10.40 -10.03 1.79
N TRP A 177 9.86 -10.60 0.70
CA TRP A 177 8.51 -10.27 0.23
C TRP A 177 7.43 -10.83 1.16
N SER A 178 7.62 -12.05 1.66
CA SER A 178 6.75 -12.66 2.67
C SER A 178 6.75 -11.85 3.97
N ARG A 179 7.92 -11.36 4.41
CA ARG A 179 8.04 -10.45 5.57
C ARG A 179 7.23 -9.18 5.36
N LEU A 180 7.39 -8.53 4.20
CA LEU A 180 6.68 -7.30 3.88
C LEU A 180 5.16 -7.53 3.80
N THR A 181 4.73 -8.62 3.17
CA THR A 181 3.32 -9.02 3.07
C THR A 181 2.68 -9.15 4.45
N LEU A 182 3.35 -9.83 5.38
CA LEU A 182 2.84 -9.99 6.74
C LEU A 182 2.74 -8.63 7.48
N LEU A 183 3.74 -7.76 7.34
CA LEU A 183 3.70 -6.41 7.91
C LEU A 183 2.55 -5.56 7.33
N ILE A 184 2.26 -5.69 6.03
CA ILE A 184 1.11 -5.05 5.38
C ILE A 184 -0.20 -5.57 5.97
N MET A 185 -0.34 -6.89 6.15
CA MET A 185 -1.53 -7.50 6.76
C MET A 185 -1.75 -7.00 8.18
N ILE A 186 -0.70 -6.95 9.01
CA ILE A 186 -0.76 -6.41 10.37
C ILE A 186 -1.18 -4.93 10.38
N ALA A 187 -0.60 -4.12 9.51
CA ALA A 187 -1.00 -2.72 9.35
C ALA A 187 -2.49 -2.62 8.96
N GLY A 188 -2.95 -3.47 8.04
CA GLY A 188 -4.35 -3.55 7.62
C GLY A 188 -5.29 -3.91 8.78
N GLU A 189 -4.93 -4.88 9.62
CA GLU A 189 -5.71 -5.23 10.83
C GLU A 189 -5.78 -4.07 11.82
N ILE A 190 -4.70 -3.30 12.01
CA ILE A 190 -4.71 -2.12 12.89
C ILE A 190 -5.67 -1.05 12.36
N VAL A 191 -5.69 -0.83 11.04
CA VAL A 191 -6.65 0.08 10.41
C VAL A 191 -8.09 -0.44 10.57
N ALA A 192 -8.32 -1.75 10.37
CA ALA A 192 -9.63 -2.37 10.54
C ALA A 192 -10.16 -2.18 11.97
N VAL A 193 -9.33 -2.43 12.99
CA VAL A 193 -9.66 -2.19 14.40
C VAL A 193 -10.01 -0.73 14.68
N ALA A 194 -9.38 0.23 13.99
CA ALA A 194 -9.77 1.62 14.11
C ALA A 194 -11.14 1.89 13.47
N LEU A 195 -11.44 1.28 12.33
CA LEU A 195 -12.71 1.46 11.60
C LEU A 195 -13.93 0.85 12.32
N THR A 196 -13.77 -0.23 13.09
CA THR A 196 -14.91 -0.87 13.81
C THR A 196 -15.60 0.06 14.80
N LYS A 197 -14.91 1.10 15.27
CA LYS A 197 -15.48 2.17 16.08
C LYS A 197 -16.17 3.14 15.13
N ASN A 198 -17.45 2.89 14.83
CA ASN A 198 -18.27 3.61 13.84
C ASN A 198 -18.57 5.07 14.24
N ASP A 199 -17.54 5.91 14.30
CA ASP A 199 -17.56 7.33 14.63
C ASP A 199 -16.58 8.05 13.67
N ASP A 200 -16.97 9.25 13.20
CA ASP A 200 -16.23 10.03 12.21
C ASP A 200 -14.81 10.41 12.68
N HIS A 201 -14.60 10.53 13.99
CA HIS A 201 -13.26 10.67 14.57
C HIS A 201 -12.38 9.46 14.24
N PHE A 202 -12.92 8.25 14.36
CA PHE A 202 -12.20 7.01 14.11
C PHE A 202 -12.01 6.71 12.63
N LYS A 203 -12.94 7.13 11.76
CA LYS A 203 -12.71 7.12 10.30
C LYS A 203 -11.56 8.02 9.89
N THR A 204 -11.48 9.21 10.49
CA THR A 204 -10.36 10.13 10.27
C THR A 204 -9.04 9.54 10.77
N GLU A 205 -9.08 8.84 11.91
CA GLU A 205 -7.92 8.18 12.49
C GLU A 205 -7.45 6.97 11.66
N ALA A 206 -8.38 6.11 11.21
CA ALA A 206 -8.10 5.01 10.29
C ALA A 206 -7.41 5.51 9.01
N LEU A 207 -7.90 6.61 8.43
CA LEU A 207 -7.28 7.21 7.26
C LEU A 207 -5.85 7.69 7.58
N LYS A 208 -5.58 8.31 8.73
CA LYS A 208 -4.20 8.67 9.12
C LYS A 208 -3.32 7.43 9.29
N LEU A 209 -3.87 6.34 9.83
CA LEU A 209 -3.16 5.07 9.98
C LEU A 209 -2.78 4.49 8.61
N CYS A 210 -3.64 4.58 7.59
CA CYS A 210 -3.28 4.20 6.21
C CYS A 210 -2.07 4.99 5.69
N PHE A 211 -2.07 6.32 5.84
CA PHE A 211 -0.96 7.16 5.38
C PHE A 211 0.35 6.86 6.15
N ASN A 212 0.27 6.72 7.48
CA ASN A 212 1.43 6.41 8.30
C ASN A 212 1.99 5.00 8.01
N GLY A 213 1.11 4.01 7.86
CA GLY A 213 1.47 2.64 7.51
C GLY A 213 2.14 2.59 6.14
N ALA A 214 1.55 3.21 5.13
CA ALA A 214 2.14 3.27 3.79
C ALA A 214 3.49 4.00 3.77
N GLN A 215 3.66 5.08 4.54
CA GLN A 215 4.94 5.77 4.66
C GLN A 215 6.03 4.85 5.24
N GLU A 216 5.71 4.04 6.25
CA GLU A 216 6.64 3.09 6.86
C GLU A 216 6.92 1.90 5.92
N LEU A 217 5.90 1.35 5.27
CA LEU A 217 6.02 0.16 4.43
C LEU A 217 6.65 0.44 3.06
N SER A 218 6.41 1.63 2.50
CA SER A 218 6.95 2.03 1.19
C SER A 218 8.48 2.09 1.14
N SER A 219 9.13 2.51 2.23
CA SER A 219 10.60 2.53 2.32
C SER A 219 11.21 1.12 2.30
N ARG A 220 10.45 0.11 2.74
CA ARG A 220 10.84 -1.30 2.65
C ARG A 220 10.60 -1.82 1.24
N MET A 221 9.41 -1.54 0.68
CA MET A 221 9.03 -2.03 -0.65
C MET A 221 9.96 -1.51 -1.75
N ILE A 222 10.31 -0.23 -1.74
CA ILE A 222 11.19 0.37 -2.77
C ILE A 222 12.59 -0.28 -2.84
N ASN A 223 13.04 -0.90 -1.74
CA ASN A 223 14.32 -1.62 -1.70
C ASN A 223 14.20 -3.07 -2.22
N LEU A 224 12.99 -3.63 -2.25
CA LEU A 224 12.72 -4.98 -2.76
C LEU A 224 12.32 -4.97 -4.24
N GLY A 225 11.62 -3.93 -4.68
CA GLY A 225 11.12 -3.79 -6.05
C GLY A 225 10.08 -2.68 -6.17
N ASN A 226 9.06 -2.94 -6.98
CA ASN A 226 7.94 -2.03 -7.20
C ASN A 226 6.61 -2.69 -6.85
N TRP A 227 5.50 -1.97 -7.05
CA TRP A 227 4.15 -2.45 -6.76
C TRP A 227 3.76 -3.69 -7.59
N GLU A 228 4.16 -3.76 -8.87
CA GLU A 228 3.87 -4.88 -9.75
C GLU A 228 4.55 -6.16 -9.27
N THR A 229 5.84 -6.08 -8.92
CA THR A 229 6.58 -7.21 -8.33
C THR A 229 5.95 -7.71 -7.02
N PHE A 230 5.40 -6.80 -6.22
CA PHE A 230 4.66 -7.17 -5.02
C PHE A 230 3.35 -7.90 -5.33
N CYS A 231 2.59 -7.42 -6.33
CA CYS A 231 1.37 -8.09 -6.77
C CYS A 231 1.65 -9.51 -7.24
N ASP A 232 2.66 -9.69 -8.10
CA ASP A 232 3.07 -11.00 -8.61
C ASP A 232 3.43 -11.94 -7.47
N HIS A 233 4.20 -11.48 -6.48
CA HIS A 233 4.53 -12.27 -5.30
C HIS A 233 3.28 -12.72 -4.53
N VAL A 234 2.36 -11.81 -4.22
CA VAL A 234 1.13 -12.13 -3.46
C VAL A 234 0.26 -13.11 -4.23
N GLU A 235 0.13 -12.93 -5.54
CA GLU A 235 -0.61 -13.83 -6.40
C GLU A 235 0.03 -15.21 -6.50
N GLU A 236 1.36 -15.30 -6.66
CA GLU A 236 2.09 -16.55 -6.68
C GLU A 236 1.91 -17.32 -5.37
N GLN A 237 2.03 -16.64 -4.21
CA GLN A 237 1.78 -17.26 -2.91
C GLN A 237 0.33 -17.75 -2.78
N TYR A 238 -0.64 -16.97 -3.25
CA TYR A 238 -2.04 -17.39 -3.22
C TYR A 238 -2.30 -18.64 -4.07
N HIS A 239 -1.80 -18.68 -5.32
CA HIS A 239 -1.96 -19.83 -6.20
C HIS A 239 -1.17 -21.05 -5.71
N ARG A 240 -0.02 -20.85 -5.06
CA ARG A 240 0.69 -21.95 -4.43
C ARG A 240 -0.15 -22.61 -3.32
N VAL A 241 -0.82 -21.80 -2.51
CA VAL A 241 -1.62 -22.27 -1.38
C VAL A 241 -2.98 -22.85 -1.81
N TYR A 242 -3.64 -22.23 -2.79
CA TYR A 242 -5.04 -22.53 -3.16
C TYR A 242 -5.24 -22.97 -4.62
N GLY A 243 -4.19 -23.12 -5.41
CA GLY A 243 -4.26 -23.55 -6.82
C GLY A 243 -4.38 -25.07 -7.01
N GLU A 244 -4.51 -25.51 -8.26
CA GLU A 244 -4.78 -26.91 -8.65
C GLU A 244 -3.72 -27.94 -8.19
N ASN A 245 -2.50 -27.47 -7.86
CA ASN A 245 -1.40 -28.30 -7.33
C ASN A 245 -1.13 -28.06 -5.83
N GLY A 246 -1.92 -27.22 -5.15
CA GLY A 246 -1.75 -26.93 -3.72
C GLY A 246 -2.14 -28.15 -2.90
N SER A 247 -1.19 -28.72 -2.15
CA SER A 247 -1.54 -29.74 -1.18
C SER A 247 -2.16 -29.08 0.07
N SER A 248 -3.14 -29.75 0.69
CA SER A 248 -3.70 -29.36 1.99
C SER A 248 -2.62 -29.09 3.06
N ASP A 249 -1.42 -29.65 2.90
CA ASP A 249 -0.29 -29.50 3.82
C ASP A 249 0.46 -28.16 3.64
N GLU A 250 0.55 -27.61 2.42
CA GLU A 250 1.20 -26.31 2.19
C GLU A 250 0.33 -25.14 2.67
N ALA A 251 -0.99 -25.22 2.49
CA ALA A 251 -1.94 -24.27 3.08
C ALA A 251 -1.93 -24.30 4.61
N SER A 252 -1.80 -25.49 5.18
CA SER A 252 -1.56 -25.67 6.61
C SER A 252 -0.24 -25.01 7.07
N LEU A 253 0.80 -24.95 6.24
CA LEU A 253 2.12 -24.44 6.62
C LEU A 253 2.15 -22.90 6.67
N VAL A 254 1.61 -22.20 5.67
CA VAL A 254 1.52 -20.73 5.68
C VAL A 254 0.60 -20.25 6.82
N GLY A 255 -0.53 -20.94 7.01
CA GLY A 255 -1.41 -20.72 8.15
C GLY A 255 -0.69 -20.94 9.50
N LYS A 256 0.08 -22.03 9.63
CA LYS A 256 0.91 -22.30 10.82
C LYS A 256 1.97 -21.22 11.05
N THR A 257 2.68 -20.76 10.03
CA THR A 257 3.72 -19.73 10.18
C THR A 257 3.13 -18.38 10.61
N ILE A 258 1.98 -17.98 10.06
CA ILE A 258 1.30 -16.75 10.50
C ILE A 258 0.77 -16.91 11.93
N THR A 259 0.17 -18.06 12.25
CA THR A 259 -0.30 -18.37 13.61
C THR A 259 0.85 -18.45 14.63
N GLU A 260 1.99 -19.03 14.26
CA GLU A 260 3.20 -19.09 15.09
C GLU A 260 3.81 -17.71 15.30
N VAL A 261 3.87 -16.87 14.27
CA VAL A 261 4.33 -15.48 14.40
C VAL A 261 3.41 -14.71 15.34
N VAL A 262 2.08 -14.78 15.13
CA VAL A 262 1.08 -14.15 15.99
C VAL A 262 1.12 -14.69 17.42
N HIS A 263 1.37 -16.00 17.62
CA HIS A 263 1.50 -16.63 18.93
C HIS A 263 2.77 -16.19 19.65
N LYS A 264 3.93 -16.22 18.98
CA LYS A 264 5.22 -15.76 19.52
C LYS A 264 5.18 -14.28 19.91
N LEU A 265 4.42 -13.46 19.18
CA LEU A 265 4.18 -12.05 19.53
C LEU A 265 3.39 -11.86 20.82
N LYS A 266 2.48 -12.79 21.17
CA LYS A 266 1.79 -12.79 22.48
C LYS A 266 2.72 -13.16 23.64
N GLU A 267 3.78 -13.94 23.39
CA GLU A 267 4.72 -14.42 24.41
C GLU A 267 5.89 -13.46 24.68
N THR A 268 6.15 -12.50 23.79
CA THR A 268 7.19 -11.48 23.99
C THR A 268 6.87 -10.53 25.16
N ARG A 269 7.82 -10.39 26.10
CA ARG A 269 7.77 -9.48 27.28
C ARG A 269 7.57 -7.99 26.96
N PHE A 270 7.53 -7.60 25.69
CA PHE A 270 7.23 -6.23 25.26
C PHE A 270 5.75 -5.85 25.51
N PHE A 271 4.87 -6.84 25.73
CA PHE A 271 3.43 -6.65 25.93
C PHE A 271 2.90 -7.22 27.27
N LEU A 272 3.80 -7.61 28.20
CA LEU A 272 3.52 -7.89 29.61
C LEU A 272 3.92 -6.68 30.46
#